data_AF-A0A3D4UE79-F1
#
_entry.id   AF-A0A3D4UE79-F1
#
_cell.length_a   1.000
_cell.length_b   1.000
_cell.length_c   1.000
_cell.angle_alpha   90.00
_cell.angle_beta   90.00
_cell.angle_gamma   90.00
#
_symmetry.space_group_name_H-M   'P 1'
#
loop_
_entity.id
_entity.type
_entity.pdbx_description
1 polymer ?
#
loop_
_entity_poly.entity_id
_entity_poly.type
_entity_poly.pdbx_seq_one_letter_code
_entity_poly.pdbx_strand_id
1 'polypeptide(L)'
;MIAILATMAVPAIVSPMARDQVRESLEMVEQLKPGVKLYQQTMDVMPVDNKEAGIPLPDKLIGNYVKSVQLEKGAFHIAFGNKAVSLLEGKVLSVRAVSVQGSPESPVAWVCGYSRVPNGMVADAPDRTTVPAKFLPVECREIPTGSSG
;
A
#
# COMPACT_ATOMS: atom_id res chain seq x y z
N MET A 1 -31.16 -34.00 9.30
CA MET A 1 -30.84 -32.91 8.36
C MET A 1 -29.74 -32.04 8.97
N ILE A 2 -28.50 -32.41 8.73
CA ILE A 2 -27.32 -31.67 9.19
C ILE A 2 -26.49 -31.40 7.93
N ALA A 3 -25.95 -30.19 7.82
CA ALA A 3 -25.00 -29.71 6.79
C ALA A 3 -25.56 -29.02 5.53
N ILE A 4 -26.46 -28.06 5.67
CA ILE A 4 -26.69 -27.04 4.60
C ILE A 4 -26.79 -25.63 5.19
N LEU A 5 -25.78 -25.21 5.96
CA LEU A 5 -25.63 -23.81 6.41
C LEU A 5 -24.20 -23.26 6.23
N ALA A 6 -23.27 -24.04 5.66
CA ALA A 6 -21.87 -23.64 5.58
C ALA A 6 -21.53 -22.73 4.38
N THR A 7 -22.41 -22.57 3.39
CA THR A 7 -22.05 -21.88 2.13
C THR A 7 -22.33 -20.37 2.15
N MET A 8 -23.20 -19.87 3.03
CA MET A 8 -23.47 -18.43 3.14
C MET A 8 -22.58 -17.69 4.15
N ALA A 9 -21.90 -18.41 5.05
CA ALA A 9 -21.00 -17.81 6.04
C ALA A 9 -19.61 -17.46 5.50
N VAL A 10 -19.17 -18.12 4.41
CA VAL A 10 -17.81 -17.95 3.88
C VAL A 10 -17.52 -16.52 3.40
N PRO A 11 -18.37 -15.85 2.59
CA PRO A 11 -18.06 -14.51 2.09
C PRO A 11 -17.97 -13.43 3.18
N ALA A 12 -18.75 -13.60 4.27
CA ALA A 12 -18.81 -12.65 5.37
C ALA A 12 -17.56 -12.68 6.27
N ILE A 13 -16.91 -13.84 6.42
CA ILE A 13 -15.76 -14.02 7.33
C ILE A 13 -14.43 -13.71 6.63
N VAL A 14 -14.28 -14.08 5.36
CA VAL A 14 -13.01 -13.90 4.64
C VAL A 14 -12.71 -12.45 4.28
N SER A 15 -13.74 -11.60 4.18
CA SER A 15 -13.58 -10.19 3.80
C SER A 15 -12.94 -9.33 4.90
N PRO A 16 -13.36 -9.43 6.19
CA PRO A 16 -12.62 -8.85 7.31
C PRO A 16 -11.19 -9.37 7.43
N MET A 17 -10.97 -10.69 7.31
CA MET A 17 -9.62 -11.27 7.37
C MET A 17 -8.69 -10.70 6.30
N ALA A 18 -9.17 -10.55 5.06
CA ALA A 18 -8.39 -9.90 4.00
C ALA A 18 -8.01 -8.46 4.38
N ARG A 19 -8.93 -7.68 4.98
CA ARG A 19 -8.63 -6.31 5.44
C ARG A 19 -7.56 -6.30 6.53
N ASP A 20 -7.64 -7.22 7.48
CA ASP A 20 -6.65 -7.31 8.57
C ASP A 20 -5.27 -7.69 8.03
N GLN A 21 -5.19 -8.64 7.10
CA GLN A 21 -3.93 -8.99 6.42
C GLN A 21 -3.34 -7.81 5.64
N VAL A 22 -4.18 -6.99 4.99
CA VAL A 22 -3.73 -5.75 4.35
C VAL A 22 -3.18 -4.76 5.38
N ARG A 23 -3.84 -4.58 6.53
CA ARG A 23 -3.36 -3.68 7.60
C ARG A 23 -2.01 -4.12 8.17
N GLU A 24 -1.86 -5.40 8.51
CA GLU A 24 -0.58 -5.95 9.00
C GLU A 24 0.53 -5.73 7.96
N SER A 25 0.22 -5.88 6.67
CA SER A 25 1.19 -5.65 5.59
C SER A 25 1.58 -4.17 5.42
N LEU A 26 0.69 -3.23 5.77
CA LEU A 26 0.99 -1.80 5.74
C LEU A 26 1.97 -1.39 6.84
N GLU A 27 1.92 -2.02 8.02
CA GLU A 27 2.87 -1.78 9.11
C GLU A 27 4.32 -2.07 8.71
N MET A 28 4.51 -3.04 7.80
CA MET A 28 5.82 -3.31 7.21
C MET A 28 6.32 -2.14 6.34
N VAL A 29 5.43 -1.51 5.56
CA VAL A 29 5.78 -0.36 4.73
C VAL A 29 6.09 0.87 5.56
N GLU A 30 5.41 1.09 6.69
CA GLU A 30 5.71 2.20 7.60
C GLU A 30 7.18 2.21 8.05
N GLN A 31 7.80 1.04 8.21
CA GLN A 31 9.22 0.90 8.57
C GLN A 31 10.17 1.29 7.43
N LEU A 32 9.72 1.27 6.18
CA LEU A 32 10.52 1.58 4.99
C LEU A 32 10.43 3.06 4.57
N LYS A 33 9.34 3.75 4.95
CA LYS A 33 9.13 5.18 4.63
C LYS A 33 10.27 6.10 5.05
N PRO A 34 10.94 5.92 6.21
CA PRO A 34 12.05 6.78 6.61
C PRO A 34 13.21 6.79 5.60
N GLY A 35 13.50 5.66 4.94
CA GLY A 35 14.55 5.57 3.92
C GLY A 35 14.24 6.42 2.69
N VAL A 36 13.00 6.32 2.18
CA VAL A 36 12.53 7.15 1.05
C VAL A 36 12.51 8.64 1.42
N LYS A 37 12.05 8.97 2.63
CA LYS A 37 12.02 10.35 3.12
C LYS A 37 13.43 10.94 3.19
N LEU A 38 14.39 10.20 3.74
CA LEU A 38 15.78 10.65 3.84
C LEU A 38 16.40 10.86 2.45
N TYR A 39 16.13 9.95 1.52
CA TYR A 39 16.60 10.08 0.13
C TYR A 39 16.04 11.35 -0.52
N GLN A 40 14.72 11.57 -0.46
CA GLN A 40 14.09 12.79 -0.99
C GLN A 40 14.67 14.06 -0.36
N GLN A 41 14.91 14.06 0.95
CA GLN A 41 15.51 15.22 1.64
C GLN A 41 16.95 15.53 1.22
N THR A 42 17.68 14.53 0.73
CA THR A 42 19.10 14.66 0.35
C THR A 42 19.27 14.95 -1.14
N MET A 43 18.48 14.30 -1.99
CA MET A 43 18.61 14.36 -3.45
C MET A 43 17.58 15.27 -4.12
N ASP A 44 16.59 15.75 -3.36
CA ASP A 44 15.43 16.51 -3.86
C ASP A 44 14.61 15.78 -4.95
N VAL A 45 14.78 14.46 -5.06
CA VAL A 45 14.03 13.61 -6.00
C VAL A 45 13.66 12.28 -5.33
N MET A 46 12.56 11.68 -5.80
CA MET A 46 12.11 10.39 -5.28
C MET A 46 13.04 9.29 -5.78
N PRO A 47 13.41 8.32 -4.93
CA PRO A 47 14.25 7.19 -5.35
C PRO A 47 13.53 6.37 -6.42
N VAL A 48 14.25 5.97 -7.47
CA VAL A 48 13.65 5.22 -8.56
C VAL A 48 13.34 3.78 -8.19
N ASP A 49 14.13 3.19 -7.28
CA ASP A 49 14.02 1.80 -6.85
C ASP A 49 14.53 1.55 -5.41
N ASN A 50 14.40 0.30 -4.94
CA ASN A 50 14.85 -0.13 -3.61
C ASN A 50 16.33 0.16 -3.35
N LYS A 51 17.18 -0.02 -4.37
CA LYS A 51 18.63 0.10 -4.24
C LYS A 51 19.01 1.56 -4.02
N GLU A 52 18.43 2.48 -4.77
CA GLU A 52 18.63 3.91 -4.57
C GLU A 52 18.12 4.39 -3.21
N ALA A 53 16.96 3.88 -2.78
CA ALA A 53 16.42 4.20 -1.45
C ALA A 53 17.22 3.59 -0.29
N GLY A 54 18.24 2.77 -0.55
CA GLY A 54 19.05 2.12 0.47
C GLY A 54 18.27 1.08 1.29
N ILE A 55 17.18 0.53 0.74
CA ILE A 55 16.36 -0.51 1.37
C ILE A 55 16.66 -1.88 0.74
N PRO A 56 16.31 -2.99 1.41
CA PRO A 56 16.51 -4.33 0.85
C PRO A 56 15.85 -4.51 -0.52
N LEU A 57 16.42 -5.42 -1.33
CA LEU A 57 15.85 -5.81 -2.62
C LEU A 57 14.41 -6.33 -2.49
N PRO A 58 13.58 -6.22 -3.53
CA PRO A 58 12.16 -6.56 -3.43
C PRO A 58 11.85 -7.96 -2.91
N ASP A 59 12.66 -8.96 -3.30
CA ASP A 59 12.54 -10.36 -2.91
C ASP A 59 13.06 -10.65 -1.49
N LYS A 60 13.63 -9.65 -0.80
CA LYS A 60 14.05 -9.74 0.60
C LYS A 60 13.09 -9.04 1.55
N LEU A 61 12.14 -8.27 1.01
CA LEU A 61 11.05 -7.65 1.76
C LEU A 61 9.85 -8.60 1.77
N ILE A 62 9.96 -9.64 2.60
CA ILE A 62 8.97 -10.71 2.75
C ILE A 62 8.33 -10.63 4.14
N GLY A 63 7.02 -10.90 4.22
CA GLY A 63 6.26 -10.99 5.47
C GLY A 63 5.28 -12.16 5.46
N ASN A 64 4.44 -12.26 6.51
CA ASN A 64 3.46 -13.34 6.64
C ASN A 64 2.51 -13.43 5.42
N TYR A 65 2.09 -12.27 4.91
CA TYR A 65 1.16 -12.15 3.77
C TYR A 65 1.78 -11.42 2.57
N VAL A 66 3.03 -10.99 2.68
CA VAL A 66 3.74 -10.19 1.67
C VAL A 66 4.81 -11.06 1.03
N LYS A 67 4.71 -11.23 -0.29
CA LYS A 67 5.69 -11.96 -1.09
C LYS A 67 6.90 -11.10 -1.45
N SER A 68 6.67 -9.82 -1.74
CA SER A 68 7.72 -8.86 -2.08
C SER A 68 7.21 -7.43 -1.94
N VAL A 69 8.13 -6.49 -1.71
CA VAL A 69 7.84 -5.05 -1.75
C VAL A 69 8.78 -4.37 -2.74
N GLN A 70 8.24 -3.92 -3.85
CA GLN A 70 8.99 -3.16 -4.85
C GLN A 70 8.78 -1.67 -4.62
N LEU A 71 9.86 -0.89 -4.58
CA LEU A 71 9.81 0.55 -4.65
C LEU A 71 9.96 0.96 -6.13
N GLU A 72 9.10 1.85 -6.58
CA GLU A 72 9.17 2.47 -7.91
C GLU A 72 8.84 3.95 -7.78
N LYS A 73 9.80 4.83 -8.07
CA LYS A 73 9.63 6.30 -8.05
C LYS A 73 8.92 6.81 -6.78
N GLY A 74 9.35 6.32 -5.62
CA GLY A 74 8.75 6.68 -4.33
C GLY A 74 7.44 5.96 -3.95
N ALA A 75 6.95 4.99 -4.75
CA ALA A 75 5.81 4.16 -4.37
C ALA A 75 6.21 2.72 -4.01
N PHE A 76 5.70 2.26 -2.88
CA PHE A 76 5.82 0.86 -2.47
C PHE A 76 4.68 0.05 -3.07
N HIS A 77 5.01 -0.90 -3.92
CA HIS A 77 4.11 -1.92 -4.45
C HIS A 77 4.28 -3.22 -3.65
N ILE A 78 3.31 -3.48 -2.79
CA ILE A 78 3.25 -4.67 -1.94
C ILE A 78 2.57 -5.78 -2.74
N ALA A 79 3.29 -6.84 -3.07
CA ALA A 79 2.71 -8.03 -3.69
C ALA A 79 2.31 -9.03 -2.60
N PHE A 80 1.02 -9.37 -2.53
CA PHE A 80 0.49 -10.31 -1.56
C PHE A 80 0.71 -11.76 -1.98
N GLY A 81 0.98 -12.61 -1.00
CA GLY A 81 1.23 -14.04 -1.17
C GLY A 81 1.50 -14.72 0.17
N ASN A 82 2.24 -15.83 0.16
CA ASN A 82 2.57 -16.62 1.34
C ASN A 82 1.31 -17.16 2.05
N LYS A 83 0.99 -16.64 3.25
CA LYS A 83 -0.19 -17.04 4.04
C LYS A 83 -1.40 -16.12 3.79
N ALA A 84 -1.33 -15.26 2.78
CA ALA A 84 -2.45 -14.41 2.41
C ALA A 84 -3.66 -15.28 2.05
N VAL A 85 -4.87 -14.81 2.40
CA VAL A 85 -6.09 -15.46 1.93
C VAL A 85 -6.14 -15.41 0.41
N SER A 86 -6.80 -16.40 -0.21
CA SER A 86 -6.87 -16.54 -1.68
C SER A 86 -7.45 -15.31 -2.39
N LEU A 87 -8.19 -14.46 -1.70
CA LEU A 87 -8.71 -13.19 -2.21
C LEU A 87 -7.63 -12.13 -2.44
N LEU A 88 -6.48 -12.23 -1.77
CA LEU A 88 -5.35 -11.32 -1.88
C LEU A 88 -4.17 -11.93 -2.66
N GLU A 89 -4.11 -13.25 -2.79
CA GLU A 89 -2.97 -13.91 -3.43
C GLU A 89 -2.73 -13.38 -4.86
N GLY A 90 -1.49 -12.96 -5.13
CA GLY A 90 -1.08 -12.37 -6.41
C GLY A 90 -1.63 -10.97 -6.68
N LYS A 91 -2.33 -10.34 -5.72
CA LYS A 91 -2.76 -8.95 -5.80
C LYS A 91 -1.67 -8.01 -5.30
N VAL A 92 -1.77 -6.75 -5.74
CA VAL A 92 -0.85 -5.68 -5.35
C VAL A 92 -1.61 -4.56 -4.64
N LEU A 93 -1.00 -3.99 -3.61
CA LEU A 93 -1.39 -2.70 -3.03
C LEU A 93 -0.25 -1.70 -3.16
N SER A 94 -0.55 -0.50 -3.63
CA SER A 94 0.42 0.58 -3.75
C SER A 94 0.30 1.57 -2.59
N VAL A 95 1.43 1.99 -2.02
CA VAL A 95 1.53 3.09 -1.07
C VAL A 95 2.48 4.10 -1.68
N ARG A 96 1.93 5.21 -2.15
CA ARG A 96 2.65 6.19 -2.99
C ARG A 96 3.08 7.39 -2.15
N ALA A 97 4.35 7.75 -2.23
CA ALA A 97 4.81 9.03 -1.75
C ALA A 97 4.17 10.14 -2.59
N VAL A 98 3.74 11.20 -1.91
CA VAL A 98 3.23 12.41 -2.53
C VAL A 98 3.97 13.62 -1.97
N SER A 99 4.31 14.55 -2.84
CA SER A 99 5.06 15.76 -2.50
C SER A 99 4.48 16.97 -3.23
N VAL A 100 4.86 18.17 -2.76
CA VAL A 100 4.52 19.43 -3.42
C VAL A 100 5.65 19.75 -4.40
N GLN A 101 5.34 19.88 -5.69
CA GLN A 101 6.35 20.22 -6.69
C GLN A 101 6.98 21.58 -6.38
N GLY A 102 8.31 21.66 -6.47
CA GLY A 102 9.05 22.90 -6.23
C GLY A 102 9.11 23.34 -4.77
N SER A 103 8.73 22.46 -3.82
CA SER A 103 8.86 22.72 -2.39
C SER A 103 9.61 21.57 -1.68
N PRO A 104 10.95 21.51 -1.80
CA PRO A 104 11.79 20.48 -1.20
C PRO A 104 11.66 20.37 0.32
N GLU A 105 11.40 21.52 0.97
CA GLU A 105 11.25 21.62 2.41
C GLU A 105 9.90 21.08 2.92
N SER A 106 8.92 20.93 2.02
CA SER A 106 7.63 20.35 2.37
C SER A 106 7.77 18.86 2.70
N PRO A 107 7.08 18.37 3.75
CA PRO A 107 7.13 16.96 4.09
C PRO A 107 6.50 16.12 2.98
N VAL A 108 7.12 14.98 2.69
CA VAL A 108 6.51 13.90 1.91
C VAL A 108 5.34 13.32 2.70
N ALA A 109 4.16 13.31 2.09
CA ALA A 109 2.99 12.58 2.59
C ALA A 109 2.82 11.26 1.82
N TRP A 110 1.88 10.42 2.25
CA TRP A 110 1.68 9.09 1.67
C TRP A 110 0.20 8.84 1.39
N VAL A 111 -0.09 8.34 0.20
CA VAL A 111 -1.44 7.90 -0.17
C VAL A 111 -1.44 6.40 -0.38
N CYS A 112 -2.44 5.72 0.18
CA CYS A 112 -2.59 4.28 0.08
C CYS A 112 -3.67 3.92 -0.95
N GLY A 113 -3.38 2.92 -1.77
CA GLY A 113 -4.32 2.35 -2.73
C GLY A 113 -5.00 3.40 -3.60
N TYR A 114 -6.32 3.27 -3.66
CA TYR A 114 -7.20 4.14 -4.44
C TYR A 114 -7.50 5.47 -3.74
N SER A 115 -6.88 5.76 -2.59
CA SER A 115 -7.04 7.07 -1.96
C SER A 115 -6.53 8.17 -2.89
N ARG A 116 -7.29 9.28 -2.93
CA ARG A 116 -7.00 10.40 -3.81
C ARG A 116 -5.74 11.13 -3.34
N VAL A 117 -4.90 11.52 -4.30
CA VAL A 117 -3.81 12.46 -4.04
C VAL A 117 -4.38 13.83 -3.64
N PRO A 118 -4.05 14.37 -2.45
CA PRO A 118 -4.54 15.69 -2.02
C PRO A 118 -4.25 16.78 -3.05
N ASN A 119 -5.15 17.76 -3.16
CA ASN A 119 -4.95 18.89 -4.07
C ASN A 119 -3.64 19.63 -3.75
N GLY A 120 -2.85 19.93 -4.77
CA GLY A 120 -1.55 20.60 -4.64
C GLY A 120 -0.37 19.64 -4.38
N MET A 121 -0.63 18.34 -4.24
CA MET A 121 0.41 17.31 -4.21
C MET A 121 0.41 16.47 -5.49
N VAL A 122 1.54 15.84 -5.79
CA VAL A 122 1.71 14.91 -6.92
C VAL A 122 2.29 13.59 -6.45
N ALA A 123 1.92 12.50 -7.12
CA ALA A 123 2.60 11.21 -7.03
C ALA A 123 3.32 10.96 -8.35
N ASP A 124 4.63 10.74 -8.32
CA ASP A 124 5.42 10.47 -9.53
C ASP A 124 5.23 9.04 -10.05
N ALA A 125 4.87 8.13 -9.15
CA ALA A 125 4.65 6.73 -9.45
C ALA A 125 3.18 6.41 -9.77
N PRO A 126 2.91 5.47 -10.70
CA PRO A 126 1.56 5.02 -10.99
C PRO A 126 0.96 4.26 -9.80
N ASP A 127 -0.37 4.26 -9.69
CA ASP A 127 -1.05 3.30 -8.83
C ASP A 127 -1.15 1.94 -9.54
N ARG A 128 -0.62 0.90 -8.89
CA ARG A 128 -0.71 -0.51 -9.32
C ARG A 128 -1.62 -1.35 -8.43
N THR A 129 -2.46 -0.71 -7.63
CA THR A 129 -3.35 -1.42 -6.72
C THR A 129 -4.35 -2.26 -7.51
N THR A 130 -4.37 -3.56 -7.22
CA THR A 130 -5.31 -4.53 -7.81
C THR A 130 -6.16 -5.22 -6.74
N VAL A 131 -5.88 -4.96 -5.45
CA VAL A 131 -6.71 -5.45 -4.36
C VAL A 131 -8.09 -4.79 -4.47
N PRO A 132 -9.21 -5.55 -4.49
CA PRO A 132 -10.55 -4.97 -4.50
C PRO A 132 -10.79 -4.02 -3.33
N ALA A 133 -11.38 -2.85 -3.57
CA ALA A 133 -11.60 -1.82 -2.55
C ALA A 133 -12.33 -2.33 -1.29
N LYS A 134 -13.24 -3.30 -1.45
CA LYS A 134 -13.95 -3.94 -0.33
C LYS A 134 -13.03 -4.69 0.65
N PHE A 135 -11.80 -5.02 0.27
CA PHE A 135 -10.79 -5.66 1.11
C PHE A 135 -9.72 -4.69 1.61
N LEU A 136 -9.78 -3.41 1.21
CA LEU A 136 -8.86 -2.41 1.70
C LEU A 136 -9.36 -1.78 3.00
N PRO A 137 -8.45 -1.28 3.87
CA PRO A 137 -8.79 -0.36 4.95
C PRO A 137 -9.40 0.93 4.41
N VAL A 138 -10.11 1.69 5.24
CA VAL A 138 -10.83 2.91 4.80
C VAL A 138 -9.84 3.95 4.24
N GLU A 139 -8.66 4.02 4.84
CA GLU A 139 -7.60 4.97 4.49
C GLU A 139 -7.01 4.70 3.09
N CYS A 140 -7.20 3.48 2.57
CA CYS A 140 -6.70 3.03 1.28
C CYS A 140 -7.79 2.98 0.18
N ARG A 141 -9.02 3.37 0.52
CA ARG A 141 -10.15 3.41 -0.42
C ARG A 141 -10.32 4.82 -0.98
N GLU A 142 -11.01 4.92 -2.11
CA GLU A 142 -11.57 6.21 -2.54
C GLU A 142 -12.55 6.71 -1.48
N ILE A 143 -12.25 7.86 -0.87
CA ILE A 143 -13.18 8.58 -0.02
C ILE A 143 -13.96 9.56 -0.91
N PRO A 144 -15.30 9.47 -1.00
CA PRO A 144 -16.09 10.49 -1.68
C PRO A 144 -15.90 11.84 -1.01
N THR A 145 -15.62 12.90 -1.79
CA THR A 145 -15.42 14.26 -1.28
C THR A 145 -16.69 14.79 -0.62
N GLY A 146 -16.79 14.63 0.71
CA GLY A 146 -17.91 15.14 1.50
C GLY A 146 -17.87 14.80 3.00
N SER A 147 -16.80 14.17 3.52
CA SER A 147 -16.76 13.68 4.92
C SER A 147 -15.75 14.37 5.83
N SER A 148 -15.17 15.50 5.43
CA SER A 148 -14.40 16.38 6.32
C SER A 148 -15.33 17.48 6.84
N GLY A 149 -16.12 17.13 7.85
CA GLY A 149 -16.86 18.07 8.70
C GLY A 149 -16.10 18.32 9.98
#